data_AF-A0A498P230-F1
#
_entry.id   AF-A0A498P230-F1
#
_cell.length_a   1.000
_cell.length_b   1.000
_cell.length_c   1.000
_cell.angle_alpha   90.00
_cell.angle_beta   90.00
_cell.angle_gamma   90.00
#
_symmetry.space_group_name_H-M   'P 1'
#
loop_
_entity.id
_entity.type
_entity.pdbx_description
1 polymer ?
#
loop_
_entity_poly.entity_id
_entity_poly.type
_entity_poly.pdbx_seq_one_letter_code
_entity_poly.pdbx_strand_id
1 'polypeptide(L)'
;MESKMALNYKCKSQKRSAVEKSMNTFLIIYLGILLFEAVLSTILKYAWQAENKWDEPFYNQKTDQERNSSQNREEELFLKAVSLCHTVQISYDQTDGPGDPFSHANGFTPQMEYYASSPDEKALVEATKRMGVTFIGSRGENMEIKTFGKSEKYKLLHVLEFDADRRRMSVILQKPSGMCL
;
A
#
# COMPACT_ATOMS: atom_id res chain seq x y z
N MET A 1 0.09 -68.47 -51.93
CA MET A 1 0.89 -68.98 -50.79
C MET A 1 1.00 -67.82 -49.80
N GLU A 2 -0.02 -67.62 -48.97
CA GLU A 2 0.03 -66.58 -47.94
C GLU A 2 0.75 -67.13 -46.71
N SER A 3 1.84 -66.46 -46.34
CA SER A 3 2.71 -66.88 -45.25
C SER A 3 1.94 -66.90 -43.93
N LYS A 4 2.04 -68.01 -43.21
CA LYS A 4 1.43 -68.27 -41.88
C LYS A 4 1.96 -67.36 -40.75
N MET A 5 2.47 -66.18 -41.07
CA MET A 5 3.04 -65.23 -40.11
C MET A 5 2.06 -64.12 -39.70
N ALA A 6 0.89 -63.99 -40.34
CA ALA A 6 -0.05 -62.89 -40.06
C ALA A 6 -1.06 -63.14 -38.92
N LEU A 7 -1.12 -64.34 -38.33
CA LEU A 7 -2.16 -64.70 -37.35
C LEU A 7 -1.74 -64.64 -35.87
N ASN A 8 -0.49 -64.27 -35.56
CA ASN A 8 -0.05 -64.05 -34.16
C ASN A 8 -0.12 -62.60 -33.69
N TYR A 9 -0.65 -61.67 -34.49
CA TYR A 9 -1.03 -60.33 -34.02
C TYR A 9 -2.42 -60.32 -33.36
N LYS A 10 -2.83 -61.40 -32.69
CA LYS A 10 -3.83 -61.22 -31.64
C LYS A 10 -3.11 -60.50 -30.52
N CYS A 11 -3.31 -59.18 -30.45
CA CYS A 11 -3.00 -58.38 -29.28
C CYS A 11 -3.62 -59.09 -28.07
N LYS A 12 -2.83 -59.93 -27.40
CA LYS A 12 -3.20 -60.47 -26.10
C LYS A 12 -3.31 -59.25 -25.23
N SER A 13 -4.53 -58.91 -24.82
CA SER A 13 -4.74 -57.94 -23.76
C SER A 13 -3.82 -58.37 -22.62
N GLN A 14 -2.76 -57.57 -22.42
CA GLN A 14 -1.73 -57.86 -21.44
C GLN A 14 -2.48 -57.96 -20.11
N LYS A 15 -2.44 -59.14 -19.48
CA LYS A 15 -3.08 -59.34 -18.17
C LYS A 15 -2.37 -58.40 -17.21
N ARG A 16 -2.86 -57.16 -17.09
CA ARG A 16 -2.39 -56.18 -16.10
C ARG A 16 -2.38 -56.91 -14.77
N SER A 17 -1.20 -56.95 -14.14
CA SER A 17 -1.00 -57.65 -12.88
C SER A 17 -2.09 -57.22 -11.89
N ALA A 18 -2.68 -58.16 -11.16
CA ALA A 18 -3.71 -57.87 -10.16
C ALA A 18 -3.28 -56.75 -9.18
N VAL A 19 -1.97 -56.57 -9.00
CA VAL A 19 -1.29 -55.52 -8.25
C VAL A 19 -1.49 -54.11 -8.83
N GLU A 20 -1.48 -53.92 -10.16
CA GLU A 20 -1.72 -52.60 -10.78
C GLU A 20 -3.20 -52.21 -10.69
N LYS A 21 -4.09 -53.19 -10.81
CA LYS A 21 -5.53 -52.96 -10.67
C LYS A 21 -5.88 -52.55 -9.24
N SER A 22 -5.30 -53.21 -8.23
CA SER A 22 -5.49 -52.83 -6.83
C SER A 22 -4.86 -51.47 -6.53
N MET A 23 -3.66 -51.18 -7.05
CA MET A 23 -3.01 -49.87 -6.86
C MET A 23 -3.83 -48.72 -7.46
N ASN A 24 -4.34 -48.89 -8.68
CA ASN A 24 -5.19 -47.88 -9.33
C ASN A 24 -6.53 -47.71 -8.59
N THR A 25 -7.04 -48.76 -7.93
CA THR A 25 -8.24 -48.67 -7.08
C THR A 25 -7.98 -47.83 -5.82
N PHE A 26 -6.83 -48.00 -5.15
CA PHE A 26 -6.48 -47.17 -3.99
C PHE A 26 -6.34 -45.69 -4.36
N LEU A 27 -5.74 -45.38 -5.50
CA LEU A 27 -5.60 -44.00 -5.98
C LEU A 27 -6.96 -43.35 -6.29
N ILE A 28 -7.89 -44.09 -6.88
CA ILE A 28 -9.25 -43.57 -7.17
C ILE A 28 -10.03 -43.34 -5.87
N ILE A 29 -9.91 -44.24 -4.90
CA ILE A 29 -10.56 -44.07 -3.58
C ILE A 29 -9.97 -42.84 -2.87
N TYR A 30 -8.64 -42.68 -2.88
CA TYR A 30 -7.98 -41.54 -2.26
C TYR A 30 -8.36 -40.22 -2.93
N LEU A 31 -8.41 -40.18 -4.26
CA LEU A 31 -8.89 -39.02 -5.02
C LEU A 31 -10.35 -38.68 -4.66
N GLY A 32 -11.21 -39.69 -4.49
CA GLY A 32 -12.59 -39.50 -4.04
C GLY A 32 -12.68 -38.90 -2.63
N ILE A 33 -11.87 -39.39 -1.69
CA ILE A 33 -11.79 -38.86 -0.32
C ILE A 33 -11.31 -37.41 -0.32
N LEU A 34 -10.26 -37.09 -1.09
CA LEU A 34 -9.74 -35.72 -1.20
C LEU A 34 -10.77 -34.75 -1.78
N LEU A 35 -11.50 -35.16 -2.82
CA LEU A 35 -12.55 -34.34 -3.40
C LEU A 35 -13.70 -34.12 -2.42
N PHE A 36 -14.07 -35.15 -1.66
CA PHE A 36 -15.09 -35.05 -0.64
C PHE A 36 -14.70 -34.08 0.49
N GLU A 37 -13.47 -34.17 1.00
CA GLU A 37 -12.92 -33.23 1.98
C GLU A 37 -12.86 -31.79 1.46
N ALA A 38 -12.45 -31.60 0.20
CA ALA A 38 -12.41 -30.28 -0.43
C ALA A 38 -13.82 -29.68 -0.56
N VAL A 39 -14.81 -30.50 -0.93
CA VAL A 39 -16.22 -30.05 -1.03
C VAL A 39 -16.80 -29.77 0.34
N LEU A 40 -16.59 -30.64 1.33
CA LEU A 40 -17.04 -30.42 2.71
C LEU A 40 -16.45 -29.15 3.31
N SER A 41 -15.13 -28.97 3.22
CA SER A 41 -14.46 -27.76 3.73
C SER A 41 -14.94 -26.49 3.04
N THR A 42 -15.21 -26.55 1.74
CA THR A 42 -15.79 -25.43 0.99
C THR A 42 -17.21 -25.11 1.46
N ILE A 43 -18.06 -26.13 1.62
CA ILE A 43 -19.45 -25.97 2.09
C ILE A 43 -19.49 -25.48 3.53
N LEU A 44 -18.68 -26.05 4.43
CA LEU A 44 -18.56 -25.62 5.82
C LEU A 44 -18.08 -24.18 5.92
N LYS A 45 -17.07 -23.78 5.14
CA LYS A 45 -16.62 -22.39 5.06
C LYS A 45 -17.76 -21.48 4.57
N TYR A 46 -18.52 -21.90 3.57
CA TYR A 46 -19.62 -21.11 3.02
C TYR A 46 -20.81 -21.01 3.99
N ALA A 47 -21.11 -22.08 4.71
CA ALA A 47 -22.18 -22.14 5.71
C ALA A 47 -21.82 -21.31 6.95
N TRP A 48 -20.59 -21.46 7.46
CA TRP A 48 -20.09 -20.68 8.59
C TRP A 48 -19.96 -19.19 8.24
N GLN A 49 -19.50 -18.87 7.03
CA GLN A 49 -19.46 -17.50 6.53
C GLN A 49 -20.86 -16.95 6.22
N ALA A 50 -21.84 -17.80 5.90
CA ALA A 50 -23.23 -17.38 5.78
C ALA A 50 -23.81 -17.02 7.15
N GLU A 51 -23.65 -17.87 8.15
CA GLU A 51 -24.15 -17.64 9.51
C GLU A 51 -23.52 -16.38 10.15
N ASN A 52 -22.20 -16.23 10.07
CA ASN A 52 -21.51 -15.02 10.55
C ASN A 52 -21.87 -13.72 9.79
N LYS A 53 -22.50 -13.82 8.61
CA LYS A 53 -22.95 -12.66 7.84
C LYS A 53 -24.33 -12.16 8.29
N TRP A 54 -25.10 -12.97 9.02
CA TRP A 54 -26.48 -12.64 9.40
C TRP A 54 -26.64 -12.15 10.84
N ASP A 55 -25.61 -12.26 11.69
CA ASP A 55 -25.66 -11.82 13.10
C ASP A 55 -25.10 -10.40 13.35
N GLU A 56 -24.61 -9.71 12.30
CA GLU A 56 -24.27 -8.28 12.34
C GLU A 56 -25.28 -7.49 11.48
N PRO A 57 -25.87 -6.38 11.96
CA PRO A 57 -26.76 -5.56 11.14
C PRO A 57 -26.00 -5.01 9.91
N PHE A 58 -26.26 -5.61 8.75
CA PHE A 58 -25.47 -5.52 7.50
C PHE A 58 -25.42 -4.14 6.80
N TYR A 59 -26.07 -3.10 7.32
CA TYR A 59 -25.94 -1.74 6.77
C TYR A 59 -26.11 -0.70 7.87
N ASN A 60 -25.00 -0.26 8.46
CA ASN A 60 -24.94 1.08 8.99
C ASN A 60 -23.88 1.83 8.19
N GLN A 61 -24.30 2.60 7.20
CA GLN A 61 -23.42 3.49 6.42
C GLN A 61 -22.50 4.34 7.31
N LYS A 62 -22.91 4.59 8.56
CA LYS A 62 -22.13 5.26 9.59
C LYS A 62 -20.83 4.54 9.94
N THR A 63 -20.77 3.21 10.03
CA THR A 63 -19.55 2.48 10.42
C THR A 63 -18.51 2.43 9.31
N ASP A 64 -18.93 2.33 8.03
CA ASP A 64 -18.01 2.45 6.89
C ASP A 64 -17.54 3.89 6.70
N GLN A 65 -18.41 4.87 6.91
CA GLN A 65 -18.03 6.28 6.91
C GLN A 65 -17.08 6.62 8.07
N GLU A 66 -17.30 6.07 9.26
CA GLU A 66 -16.41 6.22 10.42
C GLU A 66 -15.06 5.56 10.16
N ARG A 67 -15.03 4.34 9.61
CA ARG A 67 -13.78 3.65 9.20
C ARG A 67 -13.02 4.44 8.14
N ASN A 68 -13.69 4.86 7.06
CA ASN A 68 -13.07 5.66 6.01
C ASN A 68 -12.58 7.01 6.54
N SER A 69 -13.34 7.66 7.43
CA SER A 69 -12.91 8.92 8.06
C SER A 69 -11.71 8.75 8.99
N SER A 70 -11.64 7.62 9.71
CA SER A 70 -10.52 7.30 10.60
C SER A 70 -9.27 6.99 9.80
N GLN A 71 -9.42 6.19 8.73
CA GLN A 71 -8.35 5.86 7.81
C GLN A 71 -7.81 7.10 7.10
N ASN A 72 -8.68 7.96 6.56
CA ASN A 72 -8.28 9.24 5.97
C ASN A 72 -7.51 10.13 6.96
N ARG A 73 -7.89 10.10 8.25
CA ARG A 73 -7.21 10.89 9.29
C ARG A 73 -5.84 10.32 9.63
N GLU A 74 -5.68 9.01 9.67
CA GLU A 74 -4.39 8.35 9.88
C GLU A 74 -3.44 8.60 8.71
N GLU A 75 -3.94 8.52 7.47
CA GLU A 75 -3.19 8.83 6.26
C GLU A 75 -2.74 10.30 6.25
N GLU A 76 -3.64 11.24 6.60
CA GLU A 76 -3.30 12.65 6.73
C GLU A 76 -2.21 12.88 7.79
N LEU A 77 -2.32 12.24 8.96
CA LEU A 77 -1.32 12.34 10.03
C LEU A 77 0.03 11.79 9.60
N PHE A 78 0.05 10.66 8.89
CA PHE A 78 1.27 10.09 8.34
C PHE A 78 1.95 11.06 7.35
N LEU A 79 1.19 11.58 6.39
CA LEU A 79 1.72 12.55 5.40
C LEU A 79 2.23 13.82 6.07
N LYS A 80 1.54 14.31 7.11
CA LYS A 80 2.00 15.45 7.93
C LYS A 80 3.31 15.14 8.64
N ALA A 81 3.44 13.98 9.27
CA ALA A 81 4.67 13.56 9.94
C ALA A 81 5.85 13.50 8.97
N VAL A 82 5.65 12.89 7.79
CA VAL A 82 6.67 12.83 6.72
C VAL A 82 7.04 14.23 6.24
N SER A 83 6.05 15.11 6.06
CA SER A 83 6.24 16.50 5.60
C SER A 83 6.86 17.43 6.65
N LEU A 84 7.01 17.02 7.92
CA LEU A 84 7.53 17.85 9.01
C LEU A 84 8.80 17.27 9.65
N CYS A 85 9.03 15.96 9.54
CA CYS A 85 10.19 15.28 10.12
C CYS A 85 11.32 15.11 9.10
N HIS A 86 11.93 16.22 8.69
CA HIS A 86 13.04 16.24 7.74
C HIS A 86 13.91 17.48 7.92
N THR A 87 15.06 17.56 7.23
CA THR A 87 15.93 18.76 7.21
C THR A 87 15.85 19.59 5.92
N VAL A 88 14.95 19.23 4.99
CA VAL A 88 14.75 19.92 3.71
C VAL A 88 14.51 21.43 3.87
N GLN A 89 15.23 22.21 3.07
CA GLN A 89 15.09 23.65 2.91
C GLN A 89 14.40 23.99 1.58
N ILE A 90 13.79 25.17 1.50
CA ILE A 90 13.09 25.65 0.31
C ILE A 90 13.79 26.89 -0.22
N SER A 91 14.08 26.88 -1.52
CA SER A 91 14.37 28.10 -2.27
C SER A 91 13.12 28.52 -3.03
N TYR A 92 12.78 29.80 -2.95
CA TYR A 92 11.78 30.40 -3.82
C TYR A 92 12.54 31.11 -4.93
N ASP A 93 12.47 30.61 -6.15
CA ASP A 93 12.98 31.35 -7.28
C ASP A 93 12.02 32.52 -7.56
N GLN A 94 12.43 33.72 -7.15
CA GLN A 94 11.77 34.95 -7.58
C GLN A 94 12.25 35.19 -9.01
N THR A 95 11.36 35.04 -9.98
CA THR A 95 11.61 35.48 -11.35
C THR A 95 11.64 37.02 -11.38
N ASP A 96 12.71 37.63 -10.85
CA ASP A 96 13.01 39.07 -10.90
C ASP A 96 13.73 39.44 -12.23
N GLY A 97 13.38 38.74 -13.31
CA GLY A 97 13.89 38.99 -14.66
C GLY A 97 12.93 39.87 -15.48
N PRO A 98 13.44 40.73 -16.38
CA PRO A 98 12.59 41.48 -17.31
C PRO A 98 11.81 40.48 -18.17
N GLY A 99 10.48 40.50 -18.01
CA GLY A 99 9.58 39.51 -18.61
C GLY A 99 9.77 39.36 -20.11
N ASP A 100 9.94 38.12 -20.54
CA ASP A 100 9.76 37.70 -21.92
C ASP A 100 8.26 37.76 -22.27
N PRO A 101 7.84 38.59 -23.25
CA PRO A 101 6.41 38.82 -23.55
C PRO A 101 5.64 37.63 -24.14
N PHE A 102 6.22 36.43 -24.21
CA PHE A 102 5.62 35.26 -24.88
C PHE A 102 5.27 34.10 -23.94
N SER A 103 5.51 34.21 -22.63
CA SER A 103 5.19 33.15 -21.66
C SER A 103 3.68 33.04 -21.30
N HIS A 104 2.80 33.66 -22.08
CA HIS A 104 1.33 33.59 -21.94
C HIS A 104 0.75 32.26 -22.43
N ALA A 105 1.02 31.14 -21.73
CA ALA A 105 0.24 29.90 -21.94
C ALA A 105 0.19 28.94 -20.74
N ASN A 106 1.12 28.98 -19.78
CA ASN A 106 1.11 28.06 -18.63
C ASN A 106 1.09 28.85 -17.32
N GLY A 107 0.04 28.66 -16.51
CA GLY A 107 -0.18 29.38 -15.25
C GLY A 107 1.04 29.36 -14.33
N PHE A 108 1.65 30.54 -14.16
CA PHE A 108 2.79 30.77 -13.29
C PHE A 108 2.40 30.50 -11.83
N THR A 109 2.75 29.32 -11.34
CA THR A 109 2.92 29.10 -9.90
C THR A 109 4.39 29.38 -9.59
N PRO A 110 4.71 30.07 -8.48
CA PRO A 110 6.11 30.21 -8.05
C PRO A 110 6.73 28.81 -7.97
N GLN A 111 7.81 28.58 -8.72
CA GLN A 111 8.52 27.31 -8.63
C GLN A 111 9.26 27.28 -7.29
N MET A 112 8.67 26.61 -6.29
CA MET A 112 9.40 26.28 -5.08
C MET A 112 10.26 25.04 -5.34
N GLU A 113 11.54 25.15 -5.00
CA GLU A 113 12.49 24.07 -5.16
C GLU A 113 12.98 23.58 -3.79
N TYR A 114 12.96 22.26 -3.62
CA TYR A 114 13.40 21.59 -2.39
C TYR A 114 14.88 21.23 -2.48
N TYR A 115 15.61 21.61 -1.43
CA TYR A 115 17.03 21.34 -1.24
C TYR A 115 17.22 20.51 0.02
N ALA A 116 17.93 19.39 -0.09
CA ALA A 116 18.22 18.50 1.02
C ALA A 116 19.60 17.89 0.85
N SER A 117 20.29 17.62 1.96
CA SER A 117 21.58 16.91 1.95
C SER A 117 21.43 15.44 1.56
N SER A 118 20.24 14.86 1.79
CA SER A 118 19.90 13.49 1.40
C SER A 118 18.85 13.48 0.28
N PRO A 119 19.04 12.69 -0.78
CA PRO A 119 18.05 12.54 -1.86
C PRO A 119 16.75 11.90 -1.37
N ASP A 120 16.81 11.05 -0.34
CA ASP A 120 15.64 10.36 0.21
C ASP A 120 14.70 11.36 0.90
N GLU A 121 15.24 12.29 1.68
CA GLU A 121 14.44 13.33 2.34
C GLU A 121 13.73 14.22 1.31
N LYS A 122 14.44 14.62 0.24
CA LYS A 122 13.85 15.39 -0.85
C LYS A 122 12.70 14.62 -1.52
N ALA A 123 12.92 13.35 -1.84
CA ALA A 123 11.91 12.51 -2.48
C ALA A 123 10.66 12.35 -1.62
N LEU A 124 10.81 12.17 -0.31
CA LEU A 124 9.70 12.08 0.63
C LEU A 124 8.86 13.36 0.67
N VAL A 125 9.49 14.54 0.76
CA VAL A 125 8.78 15.83 0.78
C VAL A 125 8.09 16.13 -0.56
N GLU A 126 8.72 15.78 -1.68
CA GLU A 126 8.08 15.88 -2.98
C GLU A 126 6.87 14.94 -3.11
N ALA A 127 6.94 13.75 -2.54
CA ALA A 127 5.82 12.81 -2.54
C ALA A 127 4.65 13.34 -1.71
N THR A 128 4.89 13.88 -0.51
CA THR A 128 3.80 14.48 0.30
C THR A 128 3.15 15.66 -0.43
N LYS A 129 3.94 16.50 -1.11
CA LYS A 129 3.43 17.58 -1.96
C LYS A 129 2.46 17.06 -3.02
N ARG A 130 2.83 16.00 -3.74
CA ARG A 130 1.95 15.36 -4.76
C ARG A 130 0.68 14.77 -4.15
N MET A 131 0.71 14.42 -2.86
CA MET A 131 -0.43 13.91 -2.11
C MET A 131 -1.27 15.00 -1.42
N GLY A 132 -0.98 16.27 -1.66
CA GLY A 132 -1.75 17.40 -1.13
C GLY A 132 -1.29 17.91 0.24
N VAL A 133 -0.16 17.42 0.76
CA VAL A 133 0.49 17.92 1.99
C VAL A 133 1.82 18.56 1.62
N THR A 134 1.81 19.88 1.50
CA THR A 134 2.94 20.64 0.97
C THR A 134 3.72 21.30 2.09
N PHE A 135 5.00 20.98 2.25
CA PHE A 135 5.89 21.75 3.12
C PHE A 135 6.13 23.13 2.49
N ILE A 136 5.77 24.19 3.22
CA ILE A 136 5.86 25.58 2.76
C ILE A 136 7.18 26.21 3.21
N GLY A 137 7.70 25.86 4.37
CA GLY A 137 8.99 26.34 4.86
C GLY A 137 9.08 26.42 6.37
N SER A 138 10.26 26.82 6.86
CA SER A 138 10.50 27.07 8.28
C SER A 138 11.02 28.49 8.48
N ARG A 139 10.46 29.21 9.47
CA ARG A 139 10.89 30.54 9.89
C ARG A 139 11.19 30.51 11.39
N GLY A 140 12.46 30.39 11.72
CA GLY A 140 12.91 30.18 13.10
C GLY A 140 12.41 28.84 13.63
N GLU A 141 11.66 28.86 14.72
CA GLU A 141 11.02 27.66 15.30
C GLU A 141 9.65 27.36 14.66
N ASN A 142 9.16 28.14 13.70
CA ASN A 142 7.82 27.93 13.13
C ASN A 142 7.92 27.28 11.75
N MET A 143 7.44 26.05 11.65
CA MET A 143 7.28 25.32 10.40
C MET A 143 5.86 25.52 9.86
N GLU A 144 5.73 25.66 8.54
CA GLU A 144 4.44 25.82 7.86
C GLU A 144 4.24 24.72 6.82
N ILE A 145 3.08 24.08 6.87
CA ILE A 145 2.61 23.11 5.87
C ILE A 145 1.25 23.52 5.34
N LYS A 146 0.93 23.11 4.12
CA LYS A 146 -0.37 23.31 3.49
C LYS A 146 -1.01 21.95 3.21
N THR A 147 -2.03 21.61 3.97
CA THR A 147 -2.79 20.36 3.89
C THR A 147 -4.08 20.62 3.12
N PHE A 148 -4.25 20.03 1.93
CA PHE A 148 -5.47 20.16 1.10
C PHE A 148 -5.98 21.61 0.95
N GLY A 149 -5.06 22.56 0.79
CA GLY A 149 -5.37 23.98 0.65
C GLY A 149 -5.36 24.80 1.95
N LYS A 150 -5.39 24.16 3.12
CA LYS A 150 -5.36 24.81 4.44
C LYS A 150 -3.94 24.92 4.96
N SER A 151 -3.49 26.14 5.26
CA SER A 151 -2.18 26.33 5.90
C SER A 151 -2.27 26.05 7.40
N GLU A 152 -1.30 25.31 7.91
CA GLU A 152 -1.13 24.97 9.32
C GLU A 152 0.31 25.28 9.75
N LYS A 153 0.43 25.83 10.96
CA LYS A 153 1.73 26.19 11.55
C LYS A 153 2.03 25.29 12.74
N TYR A 154 3.26 24.82 12.81
CA TYR A 154 3.78 23.94 13.84
C TYR A 154 5.02 24.60 14.46
N LYS A 155 5.07 24.65 15.78
CA LYS A 155 6.25 25.13 16.49
C LYS A 155 7.20 23.96 16.74
N LEU A 156 8.37 23.99 16.15
CA LEU A 156 9.46 23.05 16.38
C LEU A 156 10.05 23.27 17.77
N LEU A 157 9.81 22.33 18.67
CA LEU A 157 10.33 22.37 20.03
C LEU A 157 11.71 21.74 20.13
N HIS A 158 11.92 20.62 19.45
CA HIS A 158 13.20 19.92 19.47
C HIS A 158 13.42 19.13 18.19
N VAL A 159 14.66 19.13 17.71
CA VAL A 159 15.15 18.17 16.71
C VAL A 159 16.05 17.18 17.44
N LEU A 160 15.74 15.90 17.32
CA LEU A 160 16.62 14.81 17.70
C LEU A 160 17.26 14.33 16.41
N GLU A 161 18.49 14.79 16.18
CA GLU A 161 19.24 14.45 14.97
C GLU A 161 19.40 12.94 14.80
N PHE A 162 19.73 12.55 13.57
CA PHE A 162 19.97 11.17 13.24
C PHE A 162 21.16 10.64 14.05
N ASP A 163 20.89 9.59 14.82
CA ASP A 163 21.88 8.86 15.60
C ASP A 163 22.00 7.45 15.01
N ALA A 164 23.22 7.01 14.70
CA ALA A 164 23.48 5.75 14.01
C ALA A 164 23.08 4.51 14.83
N ASP A 165 23.14 4.60 16.17
CA ASP A 165 22.70 3.53 17.06
C ASP A 165 21.17 3.48 17.10
N ARG A 166 20.53 4.64 17.13
CA ARG A 166 19.04 4.75 17.14
C ARG A 166 18.42 4.53 15.76
N ARG A 167 19.18 4.72 14.69
CA ARG A 167 18.78 4.63 13.27
C ARG A 167 17.55 5.45 12.90
N ARG A 168 17.30 6.54 13.64
CA ARG A 168 16.12 7.40 13.43
C ARG A 168 16.41 8.85 13.76
N MET A 169 15.85 9.73 12.94
CA MET A 169 15.65 11.15 13.26
C MET A 169 14.27 11.33 13.90
N SER A 170 14.10 12.30 14.77
CA SER A 170 12.77 12.65 15.30
C SER A 170 12.68 14.15 15.53
N VAL A 171 11.47 14.69 15.40
CA VAL A 171 11.16 16.07 15.76
C VAL A 171 10.04 16.07 16.79
N ILE A 172 10.03 17.06 17.68
CA ILE A 172 8.95 17.32 18.60
C ILE A 172 8.31 18.63 18.17
N LEU A 173 7.05 18.57 17.78
CA LEU A 173 6.31 19.72 17.26
C LEU A 173 5.16 20.07 18.19
N GLN A 174 4.85 21.35 18.32
CA GLN A 174 3.67 21.82 19.03
C GLN A 174 2.65 22.38 18.03
N LYS A 175 1.43 21.86 18.10
CA LYS A 175 0.29 22.38 17.34
C LYS A 175 -0.19 23.71 17.93
N PRO A 176 -0.93 24.53 17.17
CA PRO A 176 -1.57 25.74 17.70
C PRO A 176 -2.55 25.47 18.85
N SER A 177 -3.08 24.25 18.95
CA SER A 177 -3.92 23.80 20.08
C SER A 177 -3.14 23.56 21.38
N GLY A 178 -1.80 23.65 21.36
CA GLY A 178 -0.92 23.37 22.50
C GLY A 178 -0.50 21.91 22.63
N MET A 179 -1.10 20.99 21.86
CA MET A 179 -0.75 19.57 21.86
C MET A 179 0.53 19.30 21.09
N CYS A 180 1.42 18.47 21.65
CA CYS A 180 2.63 18.03 20.96
C CYS A 180 2.34 16.88 19.99
N LEU A 181 3.05 16.86 18.86
CA LEU A 181 3.05 15.82 17.84
C LEU A 181 4.47 15.29 17.63
#